data_AF-A0A524KIQ0-F1
#
_entry.id   AF-A0A524KIQ0-F1
#
_cell.length_a   1.000
_cell.length_b   1.000
_cell.length_c   1.000
_cell.angle_alpha   90.00
_cell.angle_beta   90.00
_cell.angle_gamma   90.00
#
_symmetry.space_group_name_H-M   'P 1'
#
loop_
_entity.id
_entity.type
_entity.pdbx_description
1 polymer ?
#
loop_
_entity_poly.entity_id
_entity_poly.type
_entity_poly.pdbx_seq_one_letter_code
_entity_poly.pdbx_strand_id
1 'polypeptide(L)'
;MRIGRAIFLVTGTMLLLAGSATSQESGRKKDKPATVASASAGISATVSVSIFSSAEKRAITDYYTKHPAGAKPLPPGIAKNLGRGKPLPPGIAKTRLPADAQKSMPPRKDGTEIAIFGDKVVLLEASGLVVDILEEILR
;
A
#
# COMPACT_ATOMS: atom_id res chain seq x y z
N MET A 1 36.68 -49.45 11.83
CA MET A 1 37.54 -48.85 10.79
C MET A 1 37.50 -47.33 10.96
N ARG A 2 38.66 -46.65 11.14
CA ARG A 2 38.81 -45.19 11.42
C ARG A 2 38.26 -44.77 12.82
N ILE A 3 38.97 -44.19 13.81
CA ILE A 3 40.22 -43.39 13.89
C ILE A 3 40.17 -42.15 12.98
N GLY A 4 40.22 -40.88 13.40
CA GLY A 4 40.23 -40.19 14.71
C GLY A 4 39.93 -38.69 14.45
N ARG A 5 40.22 -37.68 15.27
CA ARG A 5 40.88 -37.51 16.60
C ARG A 5 40.28 -36.23 17.25
N ALA A 6 40.40 -36.04 18.56
CA ALA A 6 40.11 -34.74 19.21
C ALA A 6 41.32 -33.78 19.16
N ILE A 7 41.09 -32.49 18.89
CA ILE A 7 42.02 -31.38 19.17
C ILE A 7 41.21 -30.19 19.72
N PHE A 8 41.81 -29.46 20.66
CA PHE A 8 41.25 -28.45 21.55
C PHE A 8 42.01 -27.11 21.35
N LEU A 9 41.45 -25.97 21.80
CA LEU A 9 42.02 -24.60 21.70
C LEU A 9 42.04 -24.06 20.23
N VAL A 10 42.01 -22.75 19.95
CA VAL A 10 42.65 -21.60 20.62
C VAL A 10 41.75 -20.36 20.72
N THR A 11 42.01 -19.56 21.76
CA THR A 11 41.45 -18.26 22.11
C THR A 11 41.46 -17.21 21.00
N GLY A 12 40.32 -16.55 20.76
CA GLY A 12 40.23 -15.30 19.98
C GLY A 12 40.46 -14.07 20.85
N THR A 13 41.52 -13.31 20.57
CA THR A 13 42.05 -12.25 21.43
C THR A 13 41.15 -11.02 21.55
N MET A 14 40.88 -10.61 22.78
CA MET A 14 40.26 -9.33 23.13
C MET A 14 41.33 -8.22 23.13
N LEU A 15 41.16 -7.18 22.32
CA LEU A 15 42.02 -6.00 22.31
C LEU A 15 41.17 -4.73 22.49
N LEU A 16 41.18 -4.19 23.71
CA LEU A 16 40.71 -2.83 23.96
C LEU A 16 41.73 -1.84 23.40
N LEU A 17 41.25 -0.79 22.74
CA LEU A 17 42.00 0.45 22.55
C LEU A 17 41.27 1.56 23.31
N ALA A 18 41.95 2.15 24.30
CA ALA A 18 41.41 3.24 25.10
C ALA A 18 41.52 4.57 24.34
N GLY A 19 40.47 5.38 24.41
CA GLY A 19 40.45 6.75 23.88
C GLY A 19 39.77 7.68 24.88
N SER A 20 40.58 8.42 25.65
CA SER A 20 40.09 9.39 26.64
C SER A 20 39.78 10.73 25.98
N ALA A 21 38.56 11.23 26.12
CA ALA A 21 38.27 12.67 25.99
C ALA A 21 37.02 13.03 26.80
N THR A 22 37.20 13.85 27.84
CA THR A 22 36.09 14.59 28.44
C THR A 22 35.74 15.75 27.52
N SER A 23 34.45 15.94 27.21
CA SER A 23 33.94 17.29 26.94
C SER A 23 32.43 17.36 27.20
N GLN A 24 32.11 18.15 28.20
CA GLN A 24 30.78 18.62 28.57
C GLN A 24 30.36 19.73 27.58
N GLU A 25 29.30 19.51 26.79
CA GLU A 25 28.65 20.61 26.06
C GLU A 25 27.12 20.44 26.02
N SER A 26 26.47 21.57 26.27
CA SER A 26 25.05 21.80 26.49
C SER A 26 24.13 21.26 25.38
N GLY A 27 23.15 20.44 25.77
CA GLY A 27 22.11 19.93 24.86
C GLY A 27 21.16 21.03 24.38
N ARG A 28 21.43 21.62 23.21
CA ARG A 28 20.62 22.68 22.60
C ARG A 28 19.86 22.16 21.37
N LYS A 29 18.53 22.25 21.42
CA LYS A 29 17.57 21.80 20.38
C LYS A 29 17.96 22.24 18.96
N LYS A 30 17.92 21.31 17.98
CA LYS A 30 17.45 21.59 16.61
C LYS A 30 17.19 20.33 15.78
N ASP A 31 15.97 19.81 15.85
CA ASP A 31 15.50 18.76 14.94
C ASP A 31 15.21 19.35 13.55
N LYS A 32 16.02 18.98 12.55
CA LYS A 32 15.61 18.97 11.14
C LYS A 32 16.20 17.74 10.43
N PRO A 33 15.45 17.09 9.54
CA PRO A 33 15.75 15.73 9.11
C PRO A 33 16.90 15.65 8.12
N ALA A 34 17.78 14.66 8.32
CA ALA A 34 18.79 14.29 7.35
C ALA A 34 18.19 13.41 6.24
N THR A 35 18.30 13.91 5.02
CA THR A 35 18.10 13.21 3.75
C THR A 35 18.70 11.80 3.74
N VAL A 36 17.87 10.77 3.60
CA VAL A 36 18.29 9.46 3.08
C VAL A 36 17.94 9.38 1.59
N ALA A 37 18.84 9.88 0.75
CA ALA A 37 18.74 9.75 -0.69
C ALA A 37 19.09 8.32 -1.11
N SER A 38 18.07 7.48 -1.32
CA SER A 38 18.24 6.20 -2.02
C SER A 38 17.99 6.43 -3.51
N ALA A 39 19.03 6.26 -4.32
CA ALA A 39 18.95 6.47 -5.76
C ALA A 39 18.43 5.21 -6.47
N SER A 40 17.42 5.38 -7.30
CA SER A 40 17.20 4.52 -8.47
C SER A 40 16.76 5.37 -9.65
N ALA A 41 17.35 5.10 -10.81
CA ALA A 41 17.17 5.94 -11.99
C ALA A 41 15.88 5.60 -12.76
N GLY A 42 15.29 6.61 -13.39
CA GLY A 42 14.68 6.40 -14.70
C GLY A 42 13.22 5.94 -14.78
N ILE A 43 12.28 6.62 -14.11
CA ILE A 43 11.00 6.97 -14.76
C ILE A 43 10.72 8.45 -14.48
N SER A 44 11.11 9.34 -15.40
CA SER A 44 10.68 10.75 -15.42
C SER A 44 9.56 10.96 -16.44
N ALA A 45 8.63 10.00 -16.52
CA ALA A 45 7.30 10.25 -17.04
C ALA A 45 6.41 10.52 -15.82
N THR A 46 5.83 11.71 -15.73
CA THR A 46 4.74 12.00 -14.79
C THR A 46 3.49 11.28 -15.29
N VAL A 47 3.47 9.96 -15.13
CA VAL A 47 2.26 9.16 -15.28
C VAL A 47 1.36 9.55 -14.13
N SER A 48 0.33 10.35 -14.42
CA SER A 48 -0.73 10.66 -13.47
C SER A 48 -1.53 9.40 -13.19
N VAL A 49 -1.00 8.52 -12.32
CA VAL A 49 -1.70 7.32 -11.88
C VAL A 49 -2.85 7.75 -10.98
N SER A 50 -4.06 7.82 -11.53
CA SER A 50 -5.27 8.11 -10.77
C SER A 50 -5.54 6.98 -9.77
N ILE A 51 -5.19 7.21 -8.51
CA ILE A 51 -5.44 6.30 -7.39
C ILE A 51 -6.54 6.84 -6.49
N PHE A 52 -7.12 5.98 -5.64
CA PHE A 52 -8.02 6.41 -4.58
C PHE A 52 -7.29 7.36 -3.62
N SER A 53 -7.78 8.59 -3.50
CA SER A 53 -7.28 9.57 -2.53
C SER A 53 -7.69 9.19 -1.10
N SER A 54 -6.93 9.68 -0.11
CA SER A 54 -7.22 9.43 1.30
C SER A 54 -8.62 9.90 1.72
N ALA A 55 -9.14 10.97 1.11
CA ALA A 55 -10.49 11.48 1.35
C ALA A 55 -11.56 10.50 0.85
N GLU A 56 -11.40 9.95 -0.37
CA GLU A 56 -12.33 8.98 -0.94
C GLU A 56 -12.31 7.67 -0.16
N LYS A 57 -11.13 7.12 0.17
CA LYS A 57 -11.01 5.92 1.01
C LYS A 57 -11.78 6.09 2.31
N ARG A 58 -11.55 7.22 3.01
CA ARG A 58 -12.23 7.53 4.26
C ARG A 58 -13.75 7.66 4.11
N ALA A 59 -14.23 8.34 3.06
CA ALA A 59 -15.67 8.50 2.81
C ALA A 59 -16.36 7.17 2.51
N ILE A 60 -15.72 6.30 1.71
CA ILE A 60 -16.22 4.96 1.38
C ILE A 60 -16.25 4.09 2.65
N THR A 61 -15.16 4.05 3.42
CA THR A 61 -15.09 3.29 4.68
C THR A 61 -16.12 3.77 5.70
N ASP A 62 -16.23 5.08 5.95
CA ASP A 62 -17.20 5.64 6.90
C ASP A 62 -18.66 5.34 6.49
N TYR A 63 -18.96 5.40 5.19
CA TYR A 63 -20.28 5.04 4.68
C TYR A 63 -20.62 3.56 4.94
N TYR A 64 -19.73 2.63 4.58
CA TYR A 64 -19.99 1.18 4.75
C TYR A 64 -19.89 0.71 6.21
N THR A 65 -19.17 1.45 7.06
CA THR A 65 -19.21 1.24 8.53
C THR A 65 -20.63 1.50 9.09
N LYS A 66 -21.36 2.44 8.50
CA LYS A 66 -22.75 2.80 8.89
C LYS A 66 -23.81 1.99 8.14
N HIS A 67 -23.50 1.54 6.92
CA HIS A 67 -24.38 0.83 6.02
C HIS A 67 -23.68 -0.44 5.52
N PRO A 68 -23.64 -1.53 6.31
CA PRO A 68 -22.96 -2.76 5.90
C PRO A 68 -23.56 -3.30 4.61
N ALA A 69 -22.72 -3.45 3.59
CA ALA A 69 -23.13 -4.05 2.34
C ALA A 69 -23.14 -5.58 2.48
N GLY A 70 -24.25 -6.23 2.10
CA GLY A 70 -24.31 -7.69 1.94
C GLY A 70 -23.55 -8.18 0.70
N ALA A 71 -22.33 -7.67 0.49
CA ALA A 71 -21.49 -7.97 -0.65
C ALA A 71 -20.96 -9.40 -0.56
N LYS A 72 -20.99 -10.12 -1.68
CA LYS A 72 -20.45 -11.49 -1.74
C LYS A 72 -19.01 -11.43 -2.26
N PRO A 73 -18.07 -12.18 -1.63
CA PRO A 73 -16.69 -12.22 -2.10
C PRO A 73 -16.59 -12.73 -3.53
N LEU A 74 -15.68 -12.14 -4.29
CA LEU A 74 -15.41 -12.56 -5.66
C LEU A 74 -14.98 -14.05 -5.71
N PRO A 75 -15.57 -14.89 -6.57
CA PRO A 75 -15.13 -16.27 -6.79
C PRO A 75 -13.63 -16.30 -7.15
N PRO A 76 -12.87 -17.32 -6.72
CA PRO A 76 -11.41 -17.32 -6.83
C PRO A 76 -10.88 -17.25 -8.28
N GLY A 77 -11.65 -17.71 -9.26
CA GLY A 77 -11.33 -17.54 -10.69
C GLY A 77 -11.50 -16.11 -11.21
N ILE A 78 -12.47 -15.36 -10.67
CA ILE A 78 -12.70 -13.96 -11.06
C ILE A 78 -11.78 -13.01 -10.29
N ALA A 79 -11.58 -13.26 -8.99
CA ALA A 79 -10.67 -12.49 -8.13
C ALA A 79 -9.25 -12.43 -8.70
N LYS A 80 -8.73 -13.54 -9.24
CA LYS A 80 -7.41 -13.61 -9.92
C LYS A 80 -7.34 -12.82 -11.22
N ASN A 81 -8.46 -12.59 -11.88
CA ASN A 81 -8.52 -11.87 -13.14
C ASN A 81 -8.66 -10.36 -12.96
N LEU A 82 -9.29 -9.91 -11.86
CA LEU A 82 -9.33 -8.52 -11.45
C LEU A 82 -7.91 -8.03 -11.12
N GLY A 83 -7.48 -6.94 -11.74
CA GLY A 83 -6.17 -6.34 -11.49
C GLY A 83 -6.03 -4.98 -12.16
N ARG A 84 -5.15 -4.14 -11.62
CA ARG A 84 -4.90 -2.80 -12.14
C ARG A 84 -4.32 -2.86 -13.57
N GLY A 85 -4.70 -1.90 -14.40
CA GLY A 85 -4.37 -1.83 -15.83
C GLY A 85 -5.14 -2.79 -16.74
N LYS A 86 -6.02 -3.64 -16.19
CA LYS A 86 -6.83 -4.61 -16.96
C LYS A 86 -8.30 -4.17 -17.00
N PRO A 87 -9.07 -4.56 -18.04
CA PRO A 87 -10.53 -4.40 -18.00
C PRO A 87 -11.15 -5.23 -16.88
N LEU A 88 -12.33 -4.83 -16.42
CA LEU A 88 -13.17 -5.62 -15.52
C LEU A 88 -13.40 -7.04 -16.07
N PRO A 89 -13.30 -8.09 -15.24
CA PRO A 89 -13.70 -9.43 -15.64
C PRO A 89 -15.20 -9.49 -16.00
N PRO A 90 -15.60 -10.21 -17.06
CA PRO A 90 -17.01 -10.46 -17.36
C PRO A 90 -17.63 -11.43 -16.33
N GLY A 91 -18.97 -11.43 -16.25
CA GLY A 91 -19.75 -12.39 -15.46
C GLY A 91 -20.09 -11.95 -14.03
N ILE A 92 -19.60 -10.81 -13.56
CA ILE A 92 -20.05 -10.16 -12.31
C ILE A 92 -20.51 -8.74 -12.64
N ALA A 93 -21.62 -8.31 -12.04
CA ALA A 93 -22.15 -6.98 -12.25
C ALA A 93 -21.28 -5.93 -11.53
N LYS A 94 -20.95 -4.83 -12.23
CA LYS A 94 -20.49 -3.61 -11.56
C LYS A 94 -21.70 -2.85 -11.02
N THR A 95 -21.63 -2.42 -9.77
CA THR A 95 -22.65 -1.58 -9.13
C THR A 95 -22.07 -0.19 -8.90
N ARG A 96 -22.84 0.88 -9.12
CA ARG A 96 -22.37 2.24 -8.81
C ARG A 96 -22.20 2.43 -7.30
N LEU A 97 -21.24 3.25 -6.88
CA LEU A 97 -21.15 3.68 -5.49
C LEU A 97 -22.45 4.41 -5.07
N PRO A 98 -22.98 4.22 -3.85
CA PRO A 98 -24.16 4.93 -3.36
C PRO A 98 -23.97 6.45 -3.39
N ALA A 99 -25.03 7.17 -3.76
CA ALA A 99 -25.00 8.61 -3.94
C ALA A 99 -24.53 9.37 -2.69
N ASP A 100 -24.83 8.89 -1.48
CA ASP A 100 -24.46 9.55 -0.23
C ASP A 100 -22.98 9.36 0.13
N ALA A 101 -22.39 8.21 -0.24
CA ALA A 101 -20.94 8.04 -0.20
C ALA A 101 -20.27 8.96 -1.22
N GLN A 102 -20.81 9.05 -2.45
CA GLN A 102 -20.29 9.90 -3.51
C GLN A 102 -20.38 11.41 -3.21
N LYS A 103 -21.41 11.87 -2.48
CA LYS A 103 -21.51 13.25 -1.96
C LYS A 103 -20.48 13.56 -0.88
N SER A 104 -20.00 12.54 -0.16
CA SER A 104 -19.08 12.69 0.98
C SER A 104 -17.60 12.77 0.56
N MET A 105 -17.31 12.81 -0.74
CA MET A 105 -15.96 12.82 -1.31
C MET A 105 -15.80 13.93 -2.36
N PRO A 106 -14.57 14.43 -2.62
CA PRO A 106 -14.35 15.43 -3.65
C PRO A 106 -14.70 14.90 -5.06
N PRO A 107 -15.25 15.74 -5.95
CA PRO A 107 -15.56 15.31 -7.31
C PRO A 107 -14.29 15.07 -8.12
N ARG A 108 -14.16 13.88 -8.71
CA ARG A 108 -13.13 13.57 -9.69
C ARG A 108 -13.33 14.37 -10.98
N LYS A 109 -12.23 14.81 -11.60
CA LYS A 109 -12.23 15.51 -12.90
C LYS A 109 -11.82 14.59 -14.05
N ASP A 110 -11.19 13.47 -13.72
CA ASP A 110 -10.36 12.65 -14.61
C ASP A 110 -11.18 11.55 -15.32
N GLY A 111 -12.48 11.78 -15.54
CA GLY A 111 -13.39 10.84 -16.19
C GLY A 111 -13.54 9.48 -15.49
N THR A 112 -13.07 9.35 -14.25
CA THR A 112 -12.94 8.08 -13.53
C THR A 112 -14.19 7.78 -12.69
N GLU A 113 -14.71 6.56 -12.80
CA GLU A 113 -15.90 6.06 -12.10
C GLU A 113 -15.49 5.17 -10.91
N ILE A 114 -16.09 5.42 -9.73
CA ILE A 114 -15.97 4.50 -8.59
C ILE A 114 -17.14 3.52 -8.66
N ALA A 115 -16.83 2.23 -8.70
CA ALA A 115 -17.80 1.14 -8.74
C ALA A 115 -17.48 0.06 -7.71
N ILE A 116 -18.47 -0.76 -7.41
CA ILE A 116 -18.39 -1.93 -6.55
C ILE A 116 -18.38 -3.17 -7.46
N PHE A 117 -17.52 -4.13 -7.15
CA PHE A 117 -17.38 -5.37 -7.91
C PHE A 117 -17.13 -6.53 -6.93
N GLY A 118 -18.18 -7.29 -6.63
CA GLY A 118 -18.17 -8.24 -5.51
C GLY A 118 -17.99 -7.52 -4.17
N ASP A 119 -17.00 -7.98 -3.38
CA ASP A 119 -16.56 -7.43 -2.09
C ASP A 119 -15.58 -6.24 -2.19
N LYS A 120 -15.22 -5.82 -3.40
CA LYS A 120 -14.17 -4.82 -3.64
C LYS A 120 -14.74 -3.54 -4.25
N VAL A 121 -14.15 -2.41 -3.91
CA VAL A 121 -14.45 -1.12 -4.54
C VAL A 121 -13.33 -0.81 -5.53
N VAL A 122 -13.68 -0.62 -6.80
CA VAL A 122 -12.76 -0.45 -7.92
C VAL A 122 -12.88 0.95 -8.50
N LEU A 123 -11.74 1.51 -8.92
CA LEU A 123 -11.66 2.74 -9.67
C LEU A 123 -11.51 2.41 -11.15
N LEU A 124 -12.36 2.97 -11.99
CA LEU A 124 -12.48 2.64 -13.41
C LEU A 124 -12.26 3.88 -14.26
N GLU A 125 -11.35 3.82 -15.23
CA GLU A 125 -11.26 4.86 -16.27
C GLU A 125 -12.53 4.84 -17.16
N ALA A 126 -12.77 5.92 -17.91
CA ALA A 126 -13.80 5.96 -18.96
C ALA A 126 -13.74 4.77 -19.94
N SER A 127 -12.53 4.24 -20.17
CA SER A 127 -12.23 3.03 -20.95
C SER A 127 -12.74 1.71 -20.35
N GLY A 128 -13.19 1.70 -19.09
CA GLY A 128 -13.54 0.50 -18.33
C GLY A 128 -12.34 -0.27 -17.76
N LEU A 129 -11.13 0.31 -17.82
CA LEU A 129 -9.91 -0.23 -17.22
C LEU A 129 -9.89 0.03 -15.71
N VAL A 130 -9.53 -0.99 -14.93
CA VAL A 130 -9.34 -0.87 -13.48
C VAL A 130 -8.05 -0.11 -13.21
N VAL A 131 -8.14 1.09 -12.63
CA VAL A 131 -6.97 1.92 -12.30
C VAL A 131 -6.46 1.59 -10.90
N ASP A 132 -7.36 1.45 -9.93
CA ASP A 132 -7.03 1.16 -8.54
C ASP A 132 -8.12 0.30 -7.86
N ILE A 133 -7.77 -0.37 -6.76
CA ILE A 133 -8.65 -1.32 -6.06
C ILE A 133 -8.56 -1.09 -4.54
N LEU A 134 -9.71 -0.91 -3.89
CA LEU A 134 -9.85 -1.00 -2.44
C LEU A 134 -10.38 -2.39 -2.08
N GLU A 135 -9.58 -3.10 -1.31
CA GLU A 135 -9.95 -4.36 -0.71
C GLU A 135 -10.46 -4.13 0.72
N GLU A 136 -11.10 -5.15 1.30
CA GLU A 136 -11.48 -5.19 2.73
C GLU A 136 -12.59 -4.22 3.20
N ILE A 137 -13.14 -3.38 2.32
CA ILE A 137 -14.15 -2.37 2.69
C ILE A 137 -15.57 -2.93 2.85
N LEU A 138 -15.93 -4.01 2.13
CA LEU A 138 -17.29 -4.57 2.06
C LEU A 138 -17.36 -5.96 2.69
N ARG A 139 -16.75 -6.13 3.87
CA ARG A 139 -16.70 -7.38 4.63
C ARG A 139 -17.84 -7.51 5.64
#